data_AF-A0A7N0UQ85-F1
#
_entry.id   AF-A0A7N0UQ85-F1
#
_cell.length_a   1.000
_cell.length_b   1.000
_cell.length_c   1.000
_cell.angle_alpha   90.00
_cell.angle_beta   90.00
_cell.angle_gamma   90.00
#
_symmetry.space_group_name_H-M   'P 1'
#
loop_
_entity.id
_entity.type
_entity.pdbx_description
1 polymer ?
#
loop_
_entity_poly.entity_id
_entity_poly.type
_entity_poly.pdbx_seq_one_letter_code
_entity_poly.pdbx_strand_id
1 'polypeptide(L)'
;MKVFLKETGDLVGTVVNVFDNAASDLLQVMLNTSVGAEDMTDEGVFNAGSSGPLVWIPFVEAIVPDVDLDERVMKITPPKGLLELNVRPDGMSKKEKRQLEWKERKKFQRRLIAAKKQLCQLEQQHVFHGFRHGEKDQRDVLADQIVGLNTKLFQQAMRNISEPGSSKSLGLSEFIRDNATSLTRNTLSVTADSIAMGEIEERVDESLLEDGTQSISKGKVAMVLVVNAYTNEGMQFEPASAGSPSGEDTSLSILKSILLDDRRFVKLEDRAMMPIIMICPTNELKSIEELFSEQDYFSFDRDKVWFLEEEKLPVIGPASELACKHKILMKSPWEMLQTSVGSGGVLSLLGANYMLESLSKLEVEYVEVLSVNERYIGGHTELCGFVKSRGGHVGIQISADRMSSEEAYDILFSLEYLKKITKQIDKLHFYMIPATSSHVEKIDKEWIEVSPSSPNAHEFYCSIYSFLSSCSVGEVCVMEITE
;
A
#
# COMPACT_ATOMS: atom_id res chain seq x y z
N MET A 1 42.60 9.04 -31.65
CA MET A 1 41.89 8.51 -32.84
C MET A 1 40.42 8.44 -32.50
N LYS A 2 39.52 8.94 -33.37
CA LYS A 2 38.06 8.92 -33.11
C LYS A 2 37.49 7.55 -33.48
N VAL A 3 36.56 7.04 -32.68
CA VAL A 3 35.94 5.72 -32.86
C VAL A 3 34.49 5.89 -33.31
N PHE A 4 34.11 5.25 -34.40
CA PHE A 4 32.75 5.27 -34.95
C PHE A 4 32.16 3.86 -35.08
N LEU A 5 30.84 3.73 -34.98
CA LEU A 5 30.14 2.48 -35.30
C LEU A 5 30.10 2.28 -36.82
N LYS A 6 30.47 1.09 -37.31
CA LYS A 6 30.37 0.77 -38.75
C LYS A 6 28.92 0.77 -39.25
N GLU A 7 27.97 0.34 -38.41
CA GLU A 7 26.56 0.18 -38.80
C GLU A 7 25.82 1.50 -38.94
N THR A 8 25.99 2.41 -37.98
CA THR A 8 25.24 3.67 -37.91
C THR A 8 26.06 4.90 -38.32
N GLY A 9 27.39 4.80 -38.28
CA GLY A 9 28.29 5.96 -38.48
C GLY A 9 28.36 6.89 -37.27
N ASP A 10 27.76 6.51 -36.13
CA ASP A 10 27.74 7.34 -34.92
C ASP A 10 29.11 7.39 -34.23
N LEU A 11 29.42 8.56 -33.65
CA LEU A 11 30.64 8.76 -32.87
C LEU A 11 30.51 8.09 -31.49
N VAL A 12 31.30 7.05 -31.25
CA VAL A 12 31.34 6.31 -29.99
C VAL A 12 32.21 7.03 -28.96
N GLY A 13 33.36 7.55 -29.39
CA GLY A 13 34.31 8.16 -28.47
C GLY A 13 35.71 8.31 -29.03
N THR A 14 36.69 8.41 -28.13
CA THR A 14 38.11 8.60 -28.48
C THR A 14 38.96 7.49 -27.87
N VAL A 15 39.85 6.90 -28.67
CA VAL A 15 40.84 5.92 -28.17
C VAL A 15 41.80 6.61 -27.21
N VAL A 16 41.90 6.05 -25.99
CA VAL A 16 42.81 6.49 -24.92
C VAL A 16 44.09 5.67 -24.93
N ASN A 17 43.98 4.35 -25.10
CA ASN A 17 45.14 3.45 -25.10
C ASN A 17 44.87 2.16 -25.88
N VAL A 18 45.93 1.50 -26.30
CA VAL A 18 45.91 0.17 -26.94
C VAL A 18 46.85 -0.73 -26.14
N PHE A 19 46.38 -1.91 -25.78
CA PHE A 19 47.16 -2.91 -25.07
C PHE A 19 47.35 -4.14 -25.95
N ASP A 20 48.60 -4.43 -26.28
CA ASP A 20 49.06 -5.52 -27.13
C ASP A 20 49.68 -6.63 -26.26
N ASN A 21 48.84 -7.34 -25.50
CA ASN A 21 49.30 -8.52 -24.77
C ASN A 21 49.19 -9.73 -25.70
N ALA A 22 50.27 -10.50 -25.83
CA ALA A 22 50.44 -11.65 -26.75
C ALA A 22 49.34 -12.74 -26.76
N ALA A 23 48.31 -12.63 -25.90
CA ALA A 23 47.14 -13.51 -25.86
C ALA A 23 45.82 -12.83 -26.28
N SER A 24 45.69 -11.50 -26.20
CA SER A 24 44.52 -10.74 -26.65
C SER A 24 44.83 -9.24 -26.68
N ASP A 25 44.62 -8.60 -27.83
CA ASP A 25 44.75 -7.16 -27.94
C ASP A 25 43.47 -6.48 -27.40
N LEU A 26 43.62 -5.37 -26.67
CA LEU A 26 42.52 -4.62 -26.06
C LEU A 26 42.60 -3.13 -26.39
N LEU A 27 41.47 -2.56 -26.81
CA LEU A 27 41.32 -1.13 -27.05
C LEU A 27 40.63 -0.46 -25.85
N GLN A 28 41.24 0.58 -25.31
CA GLN A 28 40.63 1.42 -24.30
C GLN A 28 40.05 2.68 -24.93
N VAL A 29 38.72 2.81 -24.91
CA VAL A 29 37.98 3.94 -25.51
C VAL A 29 37.29 4.74 -24.42
N MET A 30 37.48 6.07 -24.44
CA MET A 30 36.69 7.00 -23.66
C MET A 30 35.44 7.37 -24.45
N LEU A 31 34.27 6.98 -23.95
CA LEU A 31 33.00 7.28 -24.59
C LEU A 31 32.70 8.78 -24.52
N ASN A 32 32.12 9.32 -25.58
CA ASN A 32 31.59 10.68 -25.53
C ASN A 32 30.24 10.64 -24.79
N THR A 33 30.17 11.25 -23.60
CA THR A 33 28.90 11.48 -22.91
C THR A 33 28.17 12.62 -23.59
N SER A 34 27.50 12.33 -24.70
CA SER A 34 26.53 13.23 -25.31
C SER A 34 25.21 12.53 -25.61
N VAL A 35 24.90 11.46 -24.89
CA VAL A 35 23.62 10.74 -25.00
C VAL A 35 22.95 10.78 -23.64
N GLY A 36 21.95 11.65 -23.50
CA GLY A 36 21.07 11.72 -22.32
C GLY A 36 20.72 13.09 -21.76
N ALA A 37 21.01 14.20 -22.45
CA ALA A 37 20.53 15.53 -22.05
C ALA A 37 20.06 16.33 -23.28
N GLU A 38 18.98 15.85 -23.90
CA GLU A 38 18.11 16.73 -24.69
C GLU A 38 17.06 17.29 -23.72
N ASP A 39 17.43 18.38 -23.07
CA ASP A 39 16.58 19.55 -22.86
C ASP A 39 17.37 20.56 -22.03
N MET A 40 17.91 21.55 -22.74
CA MET A 40 18.01 22.97 -22.36
C MET A 40 19.05 23.60 -23.28
N THR A 41 18.56 24.46 -24.16
CA THR A 41 19.31 25.48 -24.89
C THR A 41 20.22 26.26 -23.94
N ASP A 42 21.52 26.27 -24.20
CA ASP A 42 22.28 27.53 -24.35
C ASP A 42 23.74 27.28 -24.77
N GLU A 43 24.23 28.22 -25.56
CA GLU A 43 25.52 28.21 -26.22
C GLU A 43 26.71 28.27 -25.24
N GLY A 44 27.71 27.42 -25.50
CA GLY A 44 29.13 27.75 -25.33
C GLY A 44 29.69 27.86 -23.91
N VAL A 45 30.31 26.78 -23.42
CA VAL A 45 31.71 26.74 -22.93
C VAL A 45 32.14 25.26 -22.92
N PHE A 46 33.13 24.89 -23.76
CA PHE A 46 33.85 23.63 -23.65
C PHE A 46 34.66 23.63 -22.34
N ASN A 47 34.04 23.20 -21.23
CA ASN A 47 34.78 22.86 -20.02
C ASN A 47 35.51 21.54 -20.25
N ALA A 48 36.81 21.65 -20.53
CA ALA A 48 37.76 20.54 -20.54
C ALA A 48 37.86 19.95 -19.11
N GLY A 49 37.00 18.98 -18.81
CA GLY A 49 36.98 18.33 -17.49
C GLY A 49 36.07 17.10 -17.33
N SER A 50 35.14 16.84 -18.24
CA SER A 50 34.31 15.61 -18.19
C SER A 50 34.97 14.48 -18.98
N SER A 51 35.82 13.71 -18.29
CA SER A 51 36.28 12.41 -18.82
C SER A 51 35.09 11.45 -18.87
N GLY A 52 34.61 11.09 -20.05
CA GLY A 52 33.53 10.11 -20.22
C GLY A 52 33.92 8.70 -19.74
N PRO A 53 32.95 7.77 -19.61
CA PRO A 53 33.21 6.42 -19.14
C PRO A 53 34.18 5.68 -20.06
N LEU A 54 35.12 4.95 -19.45
CA LEU A 54 36.11 4.16 -20.16
C LEU A 54 35.56 2.75 -20.42
N VAL A 55 35.57 2.35 -21.70
CA VAL A 55 35.17 1.02 -22.15
C VAL A 55 36.36 0.29 -22.74
N TRP A 56 36.37 -1.02 -22.53
CA TRP A 56 37.37 -1.95 -23.06
C TRP A 56 36.75 -2.76 -24.20
N ILE A 57 37.36 -2.68 -25.38
CA ILE A 57 36.90 -3.36 -26.59
C ILE A 57 37.97 -4.38 -26.98
N PRO A 58 37.70 -5.70 -26.89
CA PRO A 58 38.66 -6.72 -27.30
C PRO A 58 38.75 -6.81 -28.82
N PHE A 59 39.97 -7.03 -29.32
CA PHE A 59 40.19 -7.42 -30.70
C PHE A 59 39.96 -8.93 -30.84
N VAL A 60 38.83 -9.27 -31.45
CA VAL A 60 38.51 -10.62 -31.90
C VAL A 60 38.22 -10.57 -33.39
N GLU A 61 38.31 -11.69 -34.09
CA GLU A 61 38.10 -11.78 -35.56
C GLU A 61 36.77 -11.13 -36.03
N ALA A 62 35.74 -11.14 -35.18
CA ALA A 62 34.46 -10.49 -35.43
C ALA A 62 34.44 -8.96 -35.21
N ILE A 63 35.43 -8.39 -34.52
CA ILE A 63 35.54 -6.97 -34.13
C ILE A 63 36.89 -6.40 -34.62
N VAL A 64 37.28 -6.72 -35.85
CA VAL A 64 38.48 -6.13 -36.45
C VAL A 64 38.16 -4.67 -36.82
N PRO A 65 38.88 -3.68 -36.26
CA PRO A 65 38.66 -2.28 -36.54
C PRO A 65 39.11 -1.96 -37.97
N ASP A 66 38.33 -1.15 -38.70
CA ASP A 66 38.84 -0.51 -39.92
C ASP A 66 39.54 0.77 -39.50
N VAL A 67 40.84 0.85 -39.75
CA VAL A 67 41.68 1.97 -39.34
C VAL A 67 42.04 2.80 -40.55
N ASP A 68 41.57 4.04 -40.57
CA ASP A 68 41.98 5.05 -41.53
C ASP A 68 43.04 5.94 -40.88
N LEU A 69 44.28 5.82 -41.38
CA LEU A 69 45.43 6.56 -40.85
C LEU A 69 45.47 8.02 -41.36
N ASP A 70 44.90 8.30 -42.53
CA ASP A 70 44.89 9.63 -43.14
C ASP A 70 43.86 10.52 -42.43
N GLU A 71 42.67 9.97 -42.14
CA GLU A 71 41.61 10.68 -41.42
C GLU A 71 41.71 10.56 -39.89
N ARG A 72 42.61 9.69 -39.37
CA ARG A 72 42.74 9.35 -37.94
C ARG A 72 41.42 8.86 -37.31
N VAL A 73 40.72 8.02 -38.05
CA VAL A 73 39.41 7.44 -37.71
C VAL A 73 39.52 5.92 -37.57
N MET A 74 38.82 5.36 -36.59
CA MET A 74 38.66 3.93 -36.38
C MET A 74 37.18 3.57 -36.43
N LYS A 75 36.79 2.57 -37.23
CA LYS A 75 35.42 2.07 -37.29
C LYS A 75 35.31 0.67 -36.70
N ILE A 76 34.37 0.45 -35.80
CA ILE A 76 34.18 -0.80 -35.05
C ILE A 76 32.75 -1.35 -35.19
N THR A 77 32.59 -2.65 -34.99
CA THR A 77 31.28 -3.33 -34.87
C THR A 77 31.23 -4.09 -33.54
N PRO A 78 31.00 -3.40 -32.41
CA PRO A 78 30.95 -4.06 -31.11
C PRO A 78 29.69 -4.92 -30.99
N PRO A 79 29.74 -6.08 -30.32
CA PRO A 79 28.57 -6.84 -29.93
C PRO A 79 27.58 -5.98 -29.13
N LYS A 80 26.28 -6.25 -29.32
CA LYS A 80 25.21 -5.57 -28.57
C LYS A 80 25.48 -5.66 -27.06
N GLY A 81 25.35 -4.53 -26.35
CA GLY A 81 25.58 -4.42 -24.91
C GLY A 81 27.05 -4.25 -24.48
N LEU A 82 28.05 -4.42 -25.36
CA LEU A 82 29.47 -4.26 -24.98
C LEU A 82 29.82 -2.83 -24.54
N LEU A 83 29.23 -1.82 -25.18
CA LEU A 83 29.47 -0.41 -24.84
C LEU A 83 28.75 0.00 -23.53
N GLU A 84 27.76 -0.78 -23.09
CA GLU A 84 26.97 -0.57 -21.87
C GLU A 84 27.59 -1.33 -20.68
N LEU A 85 28.34 -2.40 -20.95
CA LEU A 85 29.15 -3.12 -19.97
C LEU A 85 30.22 -2.16 -19.41
N ASN A 86 29.96 -1.63 -18.21
CA ASN A 86 30.76 -0.69 -17.39
C ASN A 86 30.22 0.75 -17.32
N VAL A 87 29.16 1.11 -18.04
CA VAL A 87 28.43 2.35 -17.77
C VAL A 87 27.60 2.12 -16.50
N ARG A 88 28.02 2.71 -15.38
CA ARG A 88 27.33 2.57 -14.09
C ARG A 88 26.31 3.69 -13.94
N PRO A 89 25.00 3.40 -13.83
CA PRO A 89 23.97 4.42 -13.75
C PRO A 89 24.03 5.24 -12.44
N ASP A 90 24.43 4.63 -11.32
CA ASP A 90 24.27 5.25 -10.00
C ASP A 90 25.45 6.08 -9.47
N GLY A 91 26.60 6.16 -10.17
CA GLY A 91 27.79 6.89 -9.70
C GLY A 91 28.43 6.40 -8.38
N MET A 92 27.78 5.54 -7.61
CA MET A 92 28.21 5.07 -6.29
C MET A 92 29.38 4.06 -6.36
N SER A 93 30.30 4.16 -5.41
CA SER A 93 31.40 3.20 -5.26
C SER A 93 30.91 1.84 -4.75
N LYS A 94 31.55 0.75 -5.19
CA LYS A 94 31.31 -0.61 -4.65
C LYS A 94 31.45 -0.66 -3.12
N LYS A 95 32.32 0.18 -2.55
CA LYS A 95 32.54 0.27 -1.10
C LYS A 95 31.32 0.88 -0.40
N GLU A 96 30.72 1.92 -0.98
CA GLU A 96 29.56 2.63 -0.42
C GLU A 96 28.32 1.73 -0.46
N LYS A 97 28.09 1.04 -1.57
CA LYS A 97 26.98 0.08 -1.68
C LYS A 97 27.08 -1.03 -0.63
N ARG A 98 28.24 -1.66 -0.47
CA ARG A 98 28.47 -2.68 0.57
C ARG A 98 28.26 -2.13 1.98
N GLN A 99 28.62 -0.87 2.23
CA GLN A 99 28.35 -0.23 3.52
C GLN A 99 26.86 -0.01 3.76
N LEU A 100 26.12 0.41 2.74
CA LEU A 100 24.67 0.61 2.83
C LEU A 100 23.95 -0.73 3.07
N GLU A 101 24.26 -1.75 2.28
CA GLU A 101 23.74 -3.12 2.45
C GLU A 101 24.05 -3.66 3.85
N TRP A 102 25.27 -3.45 4.36
CA TRP A 102 25.64 -3.89 5.70
C TRP A 102 24.86 -3.15 6.79
N LYS A 103 24.66 -1.84 6.64
CA LYS A 103 23.86 -1.03 7.58
C LYS A 103 22.40 -1.51 7.59
N GLU A 104 21.81 -1.77 6.43
CA GLU A 104 20.45 -2.27 6.31
C GLU A 104 20.30 -3.66 6.92
N ARG A 105 21.21 -4.59 6.61
CA ARG A 105 21.23 -5.93 7.23
C ARG A 105 21.33 -5.85 8.75
N LYS A 106 22.17 -4.96 9.28
CA LYS A 106 22.30 -4.77 10.73
C LYS A 106 21.04 -4.16 11.35
N LYS A 107 20.38 -3.22 10.66
CA LYS A 107 19.10 -2.64 11.08
C LYS A 107 18.00 -3.71 11.09
N PHE A 108 17.91 -4.51 10.03
CA PHE A 108 16.98 -5.62 9.92
C PHE A 108 17.18 -6.65 11.02
N GLN A 109 18.43 -7.10 11.23
CA GLN A 109 18.75 -8.07 12.28
C GLN A 109 18.36 -7.58 13.68
N ARG A 110 18.57 -6.28 13.98
CA ARG A 110 18.11 -5.68 15.24
C ARG A 110 16.59 -5.71 15.38
N ARG A 111 15.86 -5.38 14.30
CA ARG A 111 14.39 -5.46 14.27
C ARG A 111 13.90 -6.90 14.48
N LEU A 112 14.52 -7.86 13.80
CA LEU A 112 14.19 -9.28 13.93
C LEU A 112 14.40 -9.79 15.36
N ILE A 113 15.52 -9.44 16.00
CA ILE A 113 15.77 -9.81 17.41
C ILE A 113 14.71 -9.21 18.34
N ALA A 114 14.35 -7.94 18.13
CA ALA A 114 13.32 -7.27 18.92
C ALA A 114 11.95 -7.93 18.73
N ALA A 115 11.54 -8.22 17.49
CA ALA A 115 10.28 -8.89 17.17
C ALA A 115 10.22 -10.31 17.75
N LYS A 116 11.31 -11.09 17.63
CA LYS A 116 11.43 -12.42 18.28
C LYS A 116 11.25 -12.33 19.79
N LYS A 117 11.85 -11.32 20.44
CA LYS A 117 11.68 -11.10 21.88
C LYS A 117 10.21 -10.81 22.25
N GLN A 118 9.50 -10.00 21.46
CA GLN A 118 8.08 -9.73 21.67
C GLN A 118 7.23 -11.01 21.54
N LEU A 119 7.45 -11.80 20.49
CA LEU A 119 6.76 -13.09 20.31
C LEU A 119 7.09 -14.10 21.42
N CYS A 120 8.33 -14.12 21.94
CA CYS A 120 8.67 -14.90 23.12
C CYS A 120 7.87 -14.50 24.36
N GLN A 121 7.62 -13.18 24.56
CA GLN A 121 6.83 -12.68 25.67
C GLN A 121 5.35 -13.08 25.55
N LEU A 122 4.88 -13.31 24.33
CA LEU A 122 3.53 -13.81 24.03
C LEU A 122 3.46 -15.35 23.94
N GLU A 123 4.54 -16.03 24.34
CA GLU A 123 4.63 -17.50 24.33
C GLU A 123 4.44 -18.14 22.95
N GLN A 124 4.84 -17.42 21.90
CA GLN A 124 4.79 -17.87 20.51
C GLN A 124 6.16 -18.37 20.02
N GLN A 125 6.94 -19.07 20.87
CA GLN A 125 8.30 -19.48 20.51
C GLN A 125 8.34 -20.58 19.43
N HIS A 126 7.23 -21.30 19.24
CA HIS A 126 7.13 -22.38 18.25
C HIS A 126 7.25 -21.87 16.81
N VAL A 127 6.88 -20.62 16.54
CA VAL A 127 7.04 -19.95 15.24
C VAL A 127 8.51 -19.98 14.78
N PHE A 128 9.47 -20.03 15.71
CA PHE A 128 10.89 -20.02 15.38
C PHE A 128 11.45 -21.38 14.97
N HIS A 129 10.67 -22.45 15.04
CA HIS A 129 11.13 -23.79 14.68
C HIS A 129 11.59 -23.89 13.22
N GLY A 130 10.97 -23.10 12.31
CA GLY A 130 11.36 -23.00 10.92
C GLY A 130 12.81 -22.59 10.69
N PHE A 131 13.37 -21.72 11.54
CA PHE A 131 14.75 -21.23 11.38
C PHE A 131 15.82 -22.32 11.48
N ARG A 132 15.50 -23.45 12.13
CA ARG A 132 16.46 -24.55 12.32
C ARG A 132 16.52 -25.49 11.11
N HIS A 133 15.47 -25.53 10.31
CA HIS A 133 15.25 -26.57 9.31
C HIS A 133 15.08 -26.03 7.89
N GLY A 134 14.74 -24.75 7.73
CA GLY A 134 14.55 -24.12 6.42
C GLY A 134 15.85 -23.72 5.73
N GLU A 135 15.78 -23.66 4.40
CA GLU A 135 16.83 -23.11 3.54
C GLU A 135 16.98 -21.59 3.74
N LYS A 136 17.92 -20.95 3.04
CA LYS A 136 18.15 -19.51 3.20
C LYS A 136 16.89 -18.70 2.83
N ASP A 137 16.32 -18.92 1.66
CA ASP A 137 15.20 -18.13 1.16
C ASP A 137 13.94 -18.34 2.02
N GLN A 138 13.68 -19.57 2.45
CA GLN A 138 12.60 -19.90 3.40
C GLN A 138 12.76 -19.19 4.75
N ARG A 139 14.00 -19.13 5.27
CA ARG A 139 14.28 -18.41 6.52
C ARG A 139 14.13 -16.90 6.36
N ASP A 140 14.45 -16.37 5.17
CA ASP A 140 14.28 -14.96 4.86
C ASP A 140 12.78 -14.60 4.84
N VAL A 141 11.92 -15.42 4.21
CA VAL A 141 10.44 -15.27 4.26
C VAL A 141 9.91 -15.24 5.69
N LEU A 142 10.29 -16.20 6.53
CA LEU A 142 9.86 -16.23 7.93
C LEU A 142 10.37 -15.01 8.71
N ALA A 143 11.60 -14.56 8.42
CA ALA A 143 12.17 -13.38 9.07
C ALA A 143 11.41 -12.10 8.68
N ASP A 144 11.05 -11.96 7.41
CA ASP A 144 10.29 -10.83 6.90
C ASP A 144 8.88 -10.79 7.52
N GLN A 145 8.17 -11.92 7.59
CA GLN A 145 6.86 -11.98 8.25
C GLN A 145 6.95 -11.62 9.74
N ILE A 146 7.97 -12.10 10.47
CA ILE A 146 8.16 -11.76 11.89
C ILE A 146 8.49 -10.27 12.08
N VAL A 147 9.29 -9.68 11.20
CA VAL A 147 9.66 -8.25 11.26
C VAL A 147 8.50 -7.35 10.84
N GLY A 148 7.68 -7.80 9.89
CA GLY A 148 6.50 -7.11 9.39
C GLY A 148 5.30 -7.17 10.34
N LEU A 149 5.22 -8.19 11.21
CA LEU A 149 4.11 -8.35 12.15
C LEU A 149 3.93 -7.12 13.04
N ASN A 150 2.72 -6.55 13.03
CA ASN A 150 2.31 -5.53 13.96
C ASN A 150 2.08 -6.11 15.37
N THR A 151 3.16 -6.26 16.11
CA THR A 151 3.13 -6.87 17.46
C THR A 151 2.24 -6.12 18.45
N LYS A 152 2.08 -4.79 18.33
CA LYS A 152 1.19 -4.02 19.21
C LYS A 152 -0.27 -4.37 18.95
N LEU A 153 -0.66 -4.40 17.67
CA LEU A 153 -2.00 -4.77 17.25
C LEU A 153 -2.31 -6.22 17.62
N PHE A 154 -1.37 -7.12 17.39
CA PHE A 154 -1.50 -8.53 17.78
C PHE A 154 -1.65 -8.72 19.30
N GLN A 155 -0.87 -7.99 20.10
CA GLN A 155 -0.99 -8.00 21.57
C GLN A 155 -2.36 -7.52 22.03
N GLN A 156 -2.87 -6.45 21.43
CA GLN A 156 -4.20 -5.94 21.71
C GLN A 156 -5.25 -6.99 21.37
N ALA A 157 -5.20 -7.56 20.17
CA ALA A 157 -6.14 -8.58 19.74
C ALA A 157 -6.16 -9.81 20.68
N MET A 158 -4.98 -10.30 21.08
CA MET A 158 -4.84 -11.39 22.05
C MET A 158 -5.39 -11.04 23.44
N ARG A 159 -5.34 -9.77 23.84
CA ARG A 159 -5.91 -9.30 25.11
C ARG A 159 -7.43 -9.25 25.06
N ASN A 160 -8.02 -8.67 24.01
CA ASN A 160 -9.47 -8.59 23.83
C ASN A 160 -10.14 -9.95 23.97
N ILE A 161 -9.54 -10.99 23.38
CA ILE A 161 -10.10 -12.35 23.42
C ILE A 161 -9.94 -13.05 24.78
N SER A 162 -8.96 -12.62 25.58
CA SER A 162 -8.69 -13.19 26.89
C SER A 162 -9.59 -12.60 27.98
N GLU A 163 -10.19 -11.43 27.75
CA GLU A 163 -11.07 -10.74 28.70
C GLU A 163 -12.53 -11.25 28.57
N PRO A 164 -13.08 -11.95 29.58
CA PRO A 164 -14.45 -12.45 29.51
C PRO A 164 -15.45 -11.28 29.54
N GLY A 165 -16.32 -11.22 28.53
CA GLY A 165 -17.35 -10.18 28.40
C GLY A 165 -17.01 -9.05 27.42
N SER A 166 -15.85 -9.10 26.76
CA SER A 166 -15.46 -8.13 25.74
C SER A 166 -16.25 -8.26 24.43
N SER A 167 -17.00 -9.33 24.21
CA SER A 167 -17.60 -9.73 22.92
C SER A 167 -18.71 -8.83 22.34
N LYS A 168 -18.92 -7.62 22.86
CA LYS A 168 -19.78 -6.63 22.22
C LYS A 168 -18.93 -5.52 21.60
N SER A 169 -18.61 -5.71 20.31
CA SER A 169 -18.20 -4.62 19.44
C SER A 169 -19.33 -3.59 19.42
N LEU A 170 -19.03 -2.33 19.78
CA LEU A 170 -19.97 -1.23 19.60
C LEU A 170 -20.09 -0.97 18.09
N GLY A 171 -21.09 -1.58 17.47
CA GLY A 171 -21.39 -1.36 16.06
C GLY A 171 -21.92 0.07 15.83
N LEU A 172 -21.82 0.55 14.59
CA LEU A 172 -22.33 1.87 14.20
C LEU A 172 -23.81 2.05 14.56
N SER A 173 -24.63 1.02 14.30
CA SER A 173 -26.06 1.04 14.58
C SER A 173 -26.38 1.14 16.07
N GLU A 174 -25.58 0.48 16.92
CA GLU A 174 -25.69 0.60 18.38
C GLU A 174 -25.27 2.00 18.85
N PHE A 175 -24.17 2.53 18.32
CA PHE A 175 -23.72 3.90 18.62
C PHE A 175 -24.77 4.95 18.25
N ILE A 176 -25.36 4.88 17.05
CA ILE A 176 -26.38 5.85 16.62
C ILE A 176 -27.63 5.74 17.48
N ARG A 177 -28.10 4.52 17.75
CA ARG A 177 -29.29 4.29 18.59
C ARG A 177 -29.11 4.83 20.01
N ASP A 178 -27.96 4.54 20.62
CA ASP A 178 -27.69 4.91 22.02
C ASP A 178 -27.49 6.43 22.16
N ASN A 179 -27.14 7.12 21.07
CA ASN A 179 -26.83 8.55 21.05
C ASN A 179 -27.81 9.41 20.23
N ALA A 180 -28.96 8.87 19.83
CA ALA A 180 -29.89 9.51 18.90
C ALA A 180 -30.32 10.94 19.31
N THR A 181 -30.52 11.18 20.61
CA THR A 181 -30.91 12.49 21.15
C THR A 181 -29.77 13.52 21.10
N SER A 182 -28.53 13.08 21.23
CA SER A 182 -27.34 13.94 21.18
C SER A 182 -26.93 14.22 19.73
N LEU A 183 -27.13 13.24 18.84
CA LEU A 183 -26.81 13.34 17.42
C LEU A 183 -27.81 14.19 16.63
N THR A 184 -29.00 14.50 17.16
CA THR A 184 -30.05 15.23 16.42
C THR A 184 -29.58 16.55 15.79
N ARG A 185 -28.60 17.24 16.40
CA ARG A 185 -28.01 18.47 15.85
C ARG A 185 -26.87 18.25 14.86
N ASN A 186 -26.27 17.07 14.89
CA ASN A 186 -25.13 16.64 14.09
C ASN A 186 -25.54 15.58 13.05
N THR A 187 -26.84 15.46 12.75
CA THR A 187 -27.35 14.61 11.68
C THR A 187 -27.88 15.47 10.53
N LEU A 188 -27.46 15.17 9.32
CA LEU A 188 -27.95 15.76 8.07
C LEU A 188 -28.56 14.64 7.22
N SER A 189 -29.75 14.86 6.67
CA SER A 189 -30.36 13.94 5.71
C SER A 189 -30.25 14.55 4.31
N VAL A 190 -29.76 13.75 3.36
CA VAL A 190 -29.51 14.14 1.96
C VAL A 190 -30.10 13.05 1.06
N THR A 191 -30.75 13.42 -0.04
CA THR A 191 -31.23 12.44 -1.01
C THR A 191 -30.12 11.95 -1.94
N ALA A 192 -30.17 10.68 -2.33
CA ALA A 192 -29.23 10.10 -3.29
C ALA A 192 -29.27 10.83 -4.65
N ASP A 193 -30.45 11.27 -5.07
CA ASP A 193 -30.64 12.04 -6.30
C ASP A 193 -29.92 13.40 -6.26
N SER A 194 -29.92 14.09 -5.11
CA SER A 194 -29.19 15.36 -4.95
C SER A 194 -27.68 15.18 -5.16
N ILE A 195 -27.12 14.10 -4.58
CA ILE A 195 -25.69 13.77 -4.73
C ILE A 195 -25.37 13.39 -6.19
N ALA A 196 -26.22 12.58 -6.82
CA ALA A 196 -26.01 12.12 -8.19
C ALA A 196 -26.14 13.23 -9.24
N MET A 197 -27.03 14.21 -9.02
CA MET A 197 -27.27 15.33 -9.93
C MET A 197 -26.37 16.54 -9.63
N GLY A 198 -25.70 16.58 -8.47
CA GLY A 198 -24.99 17.78 -8.00
C GLY A 198 -25.93 18.98 -7.83
N GLU A 199 -27.21 18.71 -7.64
CA GLU A 199 -28.25 19.73 -7.49
C GLU A 199 -28.55 19.95 -6.01
N ILE A 200 -28.63 21.23 -5.65
CA ILE A 200 -28.95 21.68 -4.30
C ILE A 200 -30.43 21.40 -4.06
N GLU A 201 -30.76 20.42 -3.22
CA GLU A 201 -32.09 20.38 -2.61
C GLU A 201 -32.31 21.67 -1.78
N GLU A 202 -33.54 22.19 -1.72
CA GLU A 202 -33.93 23.36 -0.89
C GLU A 202 -33.52 23.26 0.61
N ARG A 203 -33.03 22.09 1.05
CA ARG A 203 -32.59 21.79 2.42
C ARG A 203 -31.07 21.69 2.62
N VAL A 204 -30.28 21.58 1.55
CA VAL A 204 -28.82 21.57 1.65
C VAL A 204 -28.34 23.01 1.57
N ASP A 205 -27.74 23.51 2.64
CA ASP A 205 -27.21 24.86 2.70
C ASP A 205 -26.07 25.01 1.68
N GLU A 206 -26.25 25.88 0.68
CA GLU A 206 -25.28 26.14 -0.41
C GLU A 206 -23.87 26.39 0.14
N SER A 207 -23.77 26.99 1.32
CA SER A 207 -22.48 27.26 1.97
C SER A 207 -21.69 25.98 2.31
N LEU A 208 -22.37 24.86 2.56
CA LEU A 208 -21.72 23.56 2.82
C LEU A 208 -21.02 23.05 1.56
N LEU A 209 -21.71 23.11 0.42
CA LEU A 209 -21.18 22.67 -0.86
C LEU A 209 -20.00 23.54 -1.30
N GLU A 210 -20.11 24.85 -1.13
CA GLU A 210 -19.01 25.78 -1.39
C GLU A 210 -17.80 25.48 -0.50
N ASP A 211 -18.00 25.28 0.80
CA ASP A 211 -16.93 24.99 1.75
C ASP A 211 -16.25 23.64 1.47
N GLY A 212 -17.02 22.61 1.13
CA GLY A 212 -16.52 21.30 0.73
C GLY A 212 -15.70 21.39 -0.56
N THR A 213 -16.27 22.00 -1.60
CA THR A 213 -15.64 22.15 -2.92
C THR A 213 -14.34 22.94 -2.80
N GLN A 214 -14.36 24.02 -2.00
CA GLN A 214 -13.18 24.82 -1.74
C GLN A 214 -12.09 24.01 -1.01
N SER A 215 -12.47 23.12 -0.10
CA SER A 215 -11.51 22.30 0.65
C SER A 215 -10.86 21.25 -0.28
N ILE A 216 -11.64 20.61 -1.15
CA ILE A 216 -11.15 19.65 -2.14
C ILE A 216 -10.23 20.33 -3.17
N SER A 217 -10.67 21.41 -3.81
CA SER A 217 -9.90 22.14 -4.84
C SER A 217 -8.59 22.74 -4.31
N LYS A 218 -8.50 23.05 -3.01
CA LYS A 218 -7.27 23.50 -2.34
C LYS A 218 -6.36 22.35 -1.88
N GLY A 219 -6.71 21.10 -2.15
CA GLY A 219 -5.95 19.92 -1.71
C GLY A 219 -5.97 19.70 -0.19
N LYS A 220 -7.00 20.20 0.52
CA LYS A 220 -7.15 20.05 1.98
C LYS A 220 -7.78 18.73 2.39
N VAL A 221 -8.24 17.93 1.44
CA VAL A 221 -8.82 16.59 1.65
C VAL A 221 -7.89 15.56 1.02
N ALA A 222 -7.71 14.41 1.68
CA ALA A 222 -7.07 13.23 1.12
C ALA A 222 -8.03 12.03 1.15
N MET A 223 -7.93 11.17 0.14
CA MET A 223 -8.79 9.99 0.01
C MET A 223 -8.02 8.72 0.36
N VAL A 224 -8.64 7.83 1.13
CA VAL A 224 -8.17 6.47 1.42
C VAL A 224 -9.20 5.51 0.85
N LEU A 225 -8.84 4.80 -0.22
CA LEU A 225 -9.70 3.80 -0.84
C LEU A 225 -9.27 2.41 -0.38
N VAL A 226 -10.18 1.71 0.29
CA VAL A 226 -9.96 0.34 0.76
C VAL A 226 -10.59 -0.61 -0.23
N VAL A 227 -9.74 -1.35 -0.94
CA VAL A 227 -10.16 -2.39 -1.88
C VAL A 227 -10.33 -3.68 -1.11
N ASN A 228 -11.54 -4.23 -1.08
CA ASN A 228 -11.80 -5.51 -0.45
C ASN A 228 -11.59 -6.62 -1.49
N ALA A 229 -10.87 -7.68 -1.12
CA ALA A 229 -10.87 -8.91 -1.92
C ALA A 229 -12.26 -9.55 -1.78
N TYR A 230 -13.05 -9.60 -2.86
CA TYR A 230 -14.26 -10.43 -2.88
C TYR A 230 -13.83 -11.90 -2.98
N THR A 231 -13.37 -12.48 -1.88
CA THR A 231 -13.21 -13.92 -1.81
C THR A 231 -14.60 -14.53 -1.65
N ASN A 232 -15.08 -15.21 -2.70
CA ASN A 232 -16.33 -15.97 -2.74
C ASN A 232 -16.40 -17.15 -1.72
N GLU A 233 -15.59 -17.15 -0.67
CA GLU A 233 -15.44 -18.27 0.27
C GLU A 233 -16.08 -18.05 1.66
N GLY A 234 -16.82 -16.94 1.88
CA GLY A 234 -17.29 -16.59 3.23
C GLY A 234 -18.80 -16.37 3.46
N MET A 235 -19.59 -15.98 2.46
CA MET A 235 -21.02 -15.65 2.67
C MET A 235 -21.94 -16.59 1.88
N GLN A 236 -22.44 -17.63 2.55
CA GLN A 236 -23.70 -18.24 2.15
C GLN A 236 -24.84 -17.30 2.53
N PHE A 237 -25.25 -16.42 1.62
CA PHE A 237 -26.63 -15.94 1.55
C PHE A 237 -27.02 -15.70 0.09
N GLU A 238 -27.82 -16.64 -0.42
CA GLU A 238 -28.68 -16.61 -1.62
C GLU A 238 -28.03 -16.45 -3.02
N PRO A 239 -28.53 -17.19 -4.04
CA PRO A 239 -27.90 -17.28 -5.35
C PRO A 239 -28.30 -16.09 -6.23
N ALA A 240 -27.35 -15.24 -6.61
CA ALA A 240 -27.55 -14.34 -7.74
C ALA A 240 -27.53 -15.14 -9.05
N SER A 241 -28.61 -14.97 -9.81
CA SER A 241 -28.98 -15.64 -11.04
C SER A 241 -27.88 -15.72 -12.10
N ALA A 242 -27.94 -16.83 -12.84
CA ALA A 242 -27.02 -17.21 -13.91
C ALA A 242 -26.85 -16.13 -15.00
N GLY A 243 -25.58 -15.87 -15.33
CA GLY A 243 -25.18 -15.28 -16.61
C GLY A 243 -24.33 -14.01 -16.49
N SER A 244 -23.04 -14.14 -16.16
CA SER A 244 -22.05 -13.16 -16.58
C SER A 244 -20.68 -13.82 -16.79
N PRO A 245 -19.91 -13.37 -17.80
CA PRO A 245 -18.78 -14.09 -18.36
C PRO A 245 -17.53 -13.94 -17.47
N SER A 246 -16.71 -15.01 -17.42
CA SER A 246 -15.30 -15.06 -16.99
C SER A 246 -14.86 -14.14 -15.83
N GLY A 247 -14.58 -14.75 -14.67
CA GLY A 247 -14.10 -14.08 -13.46
C GLY A 247 -12.68 -13.49 -13.55
N GLU A 248 -12.55 -12.40 -14.31
CA GLU A 248 -11.47 -11.41 -14.15
C GLU A 248 -12.00 -10.23 -13.33
N ASP A 249 -11.49 -10.13 -12.10
CA ASP A 249 -11.47 -9.03 -11.13
C ASP A 249 -12.66 -8.05 -11.07
N THR A 250 -13.78 -8.53 -10.49
CA THR A 250 -14.91 -7.68 -10.09
C THR A 250 -14.47 -6.45 -9.30
N SER A 251 -13.54 -6.59 -8.33
CA SER A 251 -13.00 -5.47 -7.53
C SER A 251 -12.30 -4.40 -8.37
N LEU A 252 -11.46 -4.79 -9.34
CA LEU A 252 -10.75 -3.84 -10.20
C LEU A 252 -11.71 -3.10 -11.15
N SER A 253 -12.71 -3.80 -11.67
CA SER A 253 -13.71 -3.18 -12.55
C SER A 253 -14.56 -2.14 -11.80
N ILE A 254 -14.95 -2.43 -10.56
CA ILE A 254 -15.65 -1.50 -9.67
C ILE A 254 -14.76 -0.30 -9.39
N LEU A 255 -13.50 -0.54 -8.96
CA LEU A 255 -12.54 0.53 -8.66
C LEU A 255 -12.36 1.45 -9.88
N LYS A 256 -12.14 0.86 -11.06
CA LYS A 256 -12.01 1.61 -12.31
C LYS A 256 -13.27 2.44 -12.60
N SER A 257 -14.47 1.88 -12.37
CA SER A 257 -15.72 2.64 -12.58
C SER A 257 -15.83 3.85 -11.64
N ILE A 258 -15.45 3.70 -10.37
CA ILE A 258 -15.47 4.79 -9.38
C ILE A 258 -14.46 5.89 -9.75
N LEU A 259 -13.23 5.50 -10.10
CA LEU A 259 -12.18 6.46 -10.46
C LEU A 259 -12.46 7.17 -11.79
N LEU A 260 -13.18 6.57 -12.73
CA LEU A 260 -13.57 7.21 -13.99
C LEU A 260 -14.82 8.11 -13.86
N ASP A 261 -15.58 7.97 -12.78
CA ASP A 261 -16.77 8.78 -12.53
C ASP A 261 -16.38 10.13 -11.91
N ASP A 262 -16.14 11.12 -12.77
CA ASP A 262 -15.79 12.49 -12.40
C ASP A 262 -16.94 13.30 -11.78
N ARG A 263 -18.17 12.77 -11.83
CA ARG A 263 -19.36 13.39 -11.22
C ARG A 263 -19.51 12.99 -9.76
N ARG A 264 -19.41 11.69 -9.47
CA ARG A 264 -19.65 11.17 -8.12
C ARG A 264 -18.39 11.17 -7.24
N PHE A 265 -17.21 10.97 -7.83
CA PHE A 265 -15.95 10.92 -7.09
C PHE A 265 -15.33 12.30 -6.90
N VAL A 266 -14.28 12.62 -7.67
CA VAL A 266 -13.62 13.93 -7.64
C VAL A 266 -13.42 14.41 -9.06
N LYS A 267 -13.72 15.70 -9.28
CA LYS A 267 -13.55 16.36 -10.57
C LYS A 267 -12.11 16.26 -11.04
N LEU A 268 -11.92 16.00 -12.33
CA LEU A 268 -10.60 15.82 -12.93
C LEU A 268 -9.64 16.99 -12.65
N GLU A 269 -10.16 18.23 -12.60
CA GLU A 269 -9.38 19.44 -12.33
C GLU A 269 -8.77 19.48 -10.92
N ASP A 270 -9.41 18.85 -9.93
CA ASP A 270 -8.98 18.86 -8.53
C ASP A 270 -8.04 17.70 -8.19
N ARG A 271 -8.01 16.63 -9.01
CA ARG A 271 -7.26 15.40 -8.72
C ARG A 271 -5.75 15.59 -8.61
N ALA A 272 -5.17 16.53 -9.36
CA ALA A 272 -3.75 16.84 -9.27
C ALA A 272 -3.35 17.40 -7.89
N MET A 273 -4.29 18.03 -7.17
CA MET A 273 -4.04 18.58 -5.84
C MET A 273 -4.29 17.56 -4.72
N MET A 274 -5.15 16.58 -4.98
CA MET A 274 -5.65 15.65 -3.96
C MET A 274 -4.75 14.42 -3.77
N PRO A 275 -4.28 14.14 -2.54
CA PRO A 275 -3.57 12.91 -2.25
C PRO A 275 -4.51 11.70 -2.15
N ILE A 276 -4.08 10.55 -2.66
CA ILE A 276 -4.86 9.30 -2.66
C ILE A 276 -4.03 8.13 -2.14
N ILE A 277 -4.62 7.35 -1.23
CA ILE A 277 -4.00 6.19 -0.60
C ILE A 277 -4.87 4.97 -0.91
N MET A 278 -4.29 3.99 -1.58
CA MET A 278 -4.92 2.70 -1.87
C MET A 278 -4.49 1.69 -0.81
N ILE A 279 -5.46 1.06 -0.14
CA ILE A 279 -5.21 -0.09 0.74
C ILE A 279 -5.73 -1.33 0.04
N CYS A 280 -4.83 -2.27 -0.26
CA CYS A 280 -5.07 -3.35 -1.20
C CYS A 280 -4.75 -4.72 -0.60
N PRO A 281 -5.48 -5.77 -0.99
CA PRO A 281 -5.09 -7.15 -0.75
C PRO A 281 -3.75 -7.46 -1.42
N THR A 282 -2.90 -8.27 -0.79
CA THR A 282 -1.54 -8.59 -1.30
C THR A 282 -1.55 -9.14 -2.73
N ASN A 283 -2.57 -9.93 -3.08
CA ASN A 283 -2.70 -10.54 -4.41
C ASN A 283 -3.14 -9.55 -5.50
N GLU A 284 -3.80 -8.46 -5.13
CA GLU A 284 -4.32 -7.46 -6.09
C GLU A 284 -3.42 -6.21 -6.19
N LEU A 285 -2.49 -6.01 -5.26
CA LEU A 285 -1.63 -4.82 -5.19
C LEU A 285 -0.95 -4.49 -6.53
N LYS A 286 -0.34 -5.48 -7.19
CA LYS A 286 0.33 -5.29 -8.48
C LYS A 286 -0.64 -4.93 -9.61
N SER A 287 -1.79 -5.60 -9.67
CA SER A 287 -2.81 -5.33 -10.68
C SER A 287 -3.38 -3.91 -10.54
N ILE A 288 -3.50 -3.41 -9.30
CA ILE A 288 -3.93 -2.03 -9.03
C ILE A 288 -2.84 -1.02 -9.43
N GLU A 289 -1.56 -1.29 -9.12
CA GLU A 289 -0.44 -0.46 -9.56
C GLU A 289 -0.35 -0.37 -11.09
N GLU A 290 -0.56 -1.50 -11.78
CA GLU A 290 -0.63 -1.58 -13.24
C GLU A 290 -1.82 -0.78 -13.77
N LEU A 291 -3.02 -0.93 -13.20
CA LEU A 291 -4.20 -0.15 -13.58
C LEU A 291 -3.97 1.36 -13.48
N PHE A 292 -3.36 1.85 -12.40
CA PHE A 292 -3.02 3.27 -12.26
C PHE A 292 -1.99 3.70 -13.30
N SER A 293 -0.97 2.87 -13.55
CA SER A 293 0.07 3.19 -14.55
C SER A 293 -0.48 3.24 -15.97
N GLU A 294 -1.41 2.35 -16.33
CA GLU A 294 -2.07 2.30 -17.65
C GLU A 294 -3.03 3.45 -17.89
N GLN A 295 -3.63 4.01 -16.83
CA GLN A 295 -4.60 5.10 -16.91
C GLN A 295 -4.00 6.46 -16.55
N ASP A 296 -2.67 6.62 -16.65
CA ASP A 296 -1.92 7.85 -16.33
C ASP A 296 -2.31 8.42 -14.95
N TYR A 297 -2.35 7.53 -13.97
CA TYR A 297 -2.75 7.77 -12.58
C TYR A 297 -4.12 8.45 -12.43
N PHE A 298 -5.04 8.29 -13.39
CA PHE A 298 -6.39 8.88 -13.36
C PHE A 298 -6.41 10.40 -13.12
N SER A 299 -5.39 11.11 -13.62
CA SER A 299 -5.15 12.55 -13.43
C SER A 299 -4.73 12.96 -12.01
N PHE A 300 -4.40 12.00 -11.14
CA PHE A 300 -3.73 12.28 -9.87
C PHE A 300 -2.25 12.57 -10.09
N ASP A 301 -1.68 13.39 -9.21
CA ASP A 301 -0.22 13.56 -9.13
C ASP A 301 0.40 12.25 -8.63
N ARG A 302 1.28 11.66 -9.44
CA ARG A 302 1.98 10.40 -9.15
C ARG A 302 2.69 10.43 -7.79
N ASP A 303 3.24 11.57 -7.39
CA ASP A 303 3.97 11.70 -6.13
C ASP A 303 3.04 11.75 -4.91
N LYS A 304 1.73 11.87 -5.13
CA LYS A 304 0.67 11.89 -4.12
C LYS A 304 -0.24 10.66 -4.15
N VAL A 305 0.18 9.61 -4.88
CA VAL A 305 -0.52 8.31 -4.94
C VAL A 305 0.32 7.29 -4.17
N TRP A 306 -0.28 6.67 -3.14
CA TRP A 306 0.37 5.61 -2.37
C TRP A 306 -0.41 4.32 -2.41
N PHE A 307 0.30 3.19 -2.57
CA PHE A 307 -0.26 1.85 -2.48
C PHE A 307 0.26 1.17 -1.23
N LEU A 308 -0.64 0.68 -0.40
CA LEU A 308 -0.35 0.01 0.86
C LEU A 308 -0.99 -1.37 0.85
N GLU A 309 -0.24 -2.37 1.29
CA GLU A 309 -0.79 -3.68 1.60
C GLU A 309 -1.68 -3.59 2.85
N GLU A 310 -2.82 -4.27 2.84
CA GLU A 310 -3.70 -4.39 3.99
C GLU A 310 -2.99 -4.93 5.24
N GLU A 311 -3.45 -4.52 6.43
CA GLU A 311 -2.89 -5.00 7.69
C GLU A 311 -3.36 -6.44 7.95
N LYS A 312 -2.40 -7.32 8.25
CA LYS A 312 -2.66 -8.75 8.49
C LYS A 312 -2.20 -9.17 9.88
N LEU A 313 -3.01 -10.01 10.52
CA LEU A 313 -2.63 -10.64 11.78
C LEU A 313 -2.51 -12.16 11.62
N PRO A 314 -1.68 -12.81 12.45
CA PRO A 314 -1.57 -14.26 12.46
C PRO A 314 -2.87 -14.89 12.95
N VAL A 315 -3.28 -15.96 12.27
CA VAL A 315 -4.40 -16.80 12.70
C VAL A 315 -3.97 -17.67 13.86
N ILE A 316 -4.87 -17.89 14.81
CA ILE A 316 -4.58 -18.61 16.04
C ILE A 316 -5.43 -19.87 16.20
N GLY A 317 -4.82 -20.92 16.77
CA GLY A 317 -5.52 -22.14 17.13
C GLY A 317 -6.39 -21.99 18.38
N PRO A 318 -7.22 -22.99 18.71
CA PRO A 318 -7.94 -23.05 19.96
C PRO A 318 -6.98 -22.98 21.15
N ALA A 319 -7.47 -22.46 22.27
CA ALA A 319 -6.69 -22.45 23.50
C ALA A 319 -6.38 -23.89 23.91
N SER A 320 -5.10 -24.23 24.07
CA SER A 320 -4.71 -25.56 24.52
C SER A 320 -5.03 -25.76 26.00
N GLU A 321 -5.62 -26.90 26.36
CA GLU A 321 -5.98 -27.27 27.74
C GLU A 321 -4.80 -27.25 28.72
N LEU A 322 -3.58 -27.50 28.24
CA LEU A 322 -2.36 -27.53 29.05
C LEU A 322 -1.70 -26.16 29.27
N ALA A 323 -2.00 -25.17 28.42
CA ALA A 323 -1.32 -23.87 28.41
C ALA A 323 -2.28 -22.67 28.57
N CYS A 324 -3.60 -22.88 28.54
CA CYS A 324 -4.64 -21.85 28.56
C CYS A 324 -4.40 -20.68 27.58
N LYS A 325 -3.71 -20.95 26.46
CA LYS A 325 -3.25 -19.91 25.53
C LYS A 325 -3.37 -20.35 24.08
N HIS A 326 -3.70 -19.38 23.24
CA HIS A 326 -3.79 -19.52 21.80
C HIS A 326 -2.39 -19.50 21.17
N LYS A 327 -2.17 -20.39 20.19
CA LYS A 327 -0.92 -20.47 19.42
C LYS A 327 -1.15 -19.96 18.01
N ILE A 328 -0.19 -19.23 17.46
CA ILE A 328 -0.15 -18.88 16.03
C ILE A 328 -0.12 -20.15 15.19
N LEU A 329 -0.99 -20.26 14.20
CA LEU A 329 -0.98 -21.35 13.24
C LEU A 329 0.04 -21.07 12.13
N MET A 330 0.74 -22.12 11.72
CA MET A 330 1.74 -22.06 10.66
C MET A 330 1.14 -22.68 9.39
N LYS A 331 1.20 -21.97 8.26
CA LYS A 331 0.80 -22.52 6.95
C LYS A 331 1.85 -23.51 6.44
N SER A 332 3.12 -23.24 6.72
CA SER A 332 4.24 -24.14 6.50
C SER A 332 5.29 -23.91 7.60
N PRO A 333 6.34 -24.74 7.73
CA PRO A 333 7.36 -24.54 8.76
C PRO A 333 8.04 -23.16 8.75
N TRP A 334 7.96 -22.43 7.63
CA TRP A 334 8.58 -21.12 7.40
C TRP A 334 7.57 -20.03 7.02
N GLU A 335 6.26 -20.28 7.11
CA GLU A 335 5.23 -19.31 6.77
C GLU A 335 4.13 -19.32 7.83
N MET A 336 3.88 -18.17 8.46
CA MET A 336 2.74 -17.99 9.35
C MET A 336 1.44 -17.92 8.54
N LEU A 337 0.37 -18.51 9.08
CA LEU A 337 -0.96 -18.31 8.53
C LEU A 337 -1.45 -16.93 8.97
N GLN A 338 -1.80 -16.07 8.03
CA GLN A 338 -2.20 -14.68 8.28
C GLN A 338 -3.48 -14.35 7.49
N THR A 339 -4.36 -13.57 8.09
CA THR A 339 -5.58 -13.06 7.45
C THR A 339 -5.71 -11.56 7.68
N SER A 340 -6.52 -10.90 6.84
CA SER A 340 -6.80 -9.47 6.96
C SER A 340 -7.45 -9.16 8.30
N VAL A 341 -7.07 -8.04 8.91
CA VAL A 341 -7.66 -7.59 10.19
C VAL A 341 -9.09 -7.06 10.04
N GLY A 342 -9.59 -6.91 8.82
CA GLY A 342 -10.84 -6.19 8.53
C GLY A 342 -10.61 -4.67 8.44
N SER A 343 -11.71 -3.91 8.35
CA SER A 343 -11.69 -2.47 8.04
C SER A 343 -10.98 -1.61 9.10
N GLY A 344 -10.90 -2.07 10.35
CA GLY A 344 -10.15 -1.40 11.41
C GLY A 344 -8.64 -1.39 11.20
N GLY A 345 -8.11 -2.26 10.34
CA GLY A 345 -6.68 -2.27 9.96
C GLY A 345 -6.20 -0.96 9.36
N VAL A 346 -7.09 -0.19 8.73
CA VAL A 346 -6.79 1.13 8.15
C VAL A 346 -6.22 2.10 9.19
N LEU A 347 -6.77 2.10 10.41
CA LEU A 347 -6.30 2.99 11.48
C LEU A 347 -4.86 2.63 11.90
N SER A 348 -4.50 1.36 11.87
CA SER A 348 -3.14 0.90 12.12
C SER A 348 -2.17 1.36 11.03
N LEU A 349 -2.55 1.18 9.77
CA LEU A 349 -1.75 1.56 8.59
C LEU A 349 -1.52 3.07 8.54
N LEU A 350 -2.58 3.87 8.68
CA LEU A 350 -2.48 5.33 8.71
C LEU A 350 -1.69 5.81 9.93
N GLY A 351 -1.75 5.09 11.06
CA GLY A 351 -0.96 5.39 12.25
C GLY A 351 0.55 5.24 12.07
N ALA A 352 1.03 4.66 10.97
CA ALA A 352 2.45 4.64 10.67
C ALA A 352 2.95 6.08 10.46
N ASN A 353 3.91 6.51 11.30
CA ASN A 353 4.36 7.91 11.42
C ASN A 353 4.64 8.62 10.09
N TYR A 354 5.07 7.90 9.05
CA TYR A 354 5.39 8.51 7.76
C TYR A 354 4.16 9.00 6.98
N MET A 355 2.98 8.38 7.14
CA MET A 355 1.78 8.76 6.37
C MET A 355 1.17 10.05 6.88
N LEU A 356 0.87 10.14 8.18
CA LEU A 356 0.27 11.34 8.77
C LEU A 356 1.20 12.56 8.70
N GLU A 357 2.52 12.35 8.80
CA GLU A 357 3.51 13.41 8.60
C GLU A 357 3.54 13.90 7.14
N SER A 358 3.43 12.99 6.17
CA SER A 358 3.38 13.34 4.75
C SER A 358 2.10 14.12 4.41
N LEU A 359 0.94 13.65 4.87
CA LEU A 359 -0.33 14.37 4.71
C LEU A 359 -0.29 15.76 5.38
N SER A 360 0.36 15.88 6.54
CA SER A 360 0.55 17.18 7.20
C SER A 360 1.41 18.15 6.37
N LYS A 361 2.45 17.64 5.70
CA LYS A 361 3.32 18.46 4.83
C LYS A 361 2.60 18.92 3.57
N LEU A 362 1.64 18.14 3.09
CA LEU A 362 0.75 18.50 2.00
C LEU A 362 -0.40 19.40 2.46
N GLU A 363 -0.38 19.85 3.72
CA GLU A 363 -1.39 20.70 4.33
C GLU A 363 -2.82 20.14 4.28
N VAL A 364 -2.94 18.82 4.30
CA VAL A 364 -4.23 18.13 4.39
C VAL A 364 -4.87 18.40 5.76
N GLU A 365 -6.15 18.71 5.78
CA GLU A 365 -6.95 18.96 6.98
C GLU A 365 -7.90 17.79 7.28
N TYR A 366 -8.40 17.11 6.24
CA TYR A 366 -9.34 16.00 6.36
C TYR A 366 -8.88 14.77 5.55
N VAL A 367 -9.17 13.59 6.06
CA VAL A 367 -8.89 12.31 5.43
C VAL A 367 -10.18 11.51 5.37
N GLU A 368 -10.64 11.20 4.18
CA GLU A 368 -11.85 10.41 3.94
C GLU A 368 -11.46 8.96 3.67
N VAL A 369 -12.09 8.04 4.37
CA VAL A 369 -11.83 6.60 4.29
C VAL A 369 -13.06 5.92 3.74
N LEU A 370 -12.93 5.39 2.53
CA LEU A 370 -14.01 4.81 1.74
C LEU A 370 -13.72 3.34 1.42
N SER A 371 -14.71 2.47 1.61
CA SER A 371 -14.70 1.11 1.07
C SER A 371 -15.08 1.12 -0.41
N VAL A 372 -14.28 0.47 -1.26
CA VAL A 372 -14.59 0.27 -2.68
C VAL A 372 -15.64 -0.83 -2.81
N ASN A 373 -16.85 -0.46 -3.27
CA ASN A 373 -17.94 -1.40 -3.51
C ASN A 373 -18.88 -0.88 -4.62
N GLU A 374 -19.71 -1.77 -5.17
CA GLU A 374 -20.71 -1.42 -6.22
C GLU A 374 -21.75 -0.39 -5.74
N ARG A 375 -21.85 -0.20 -4.43
CA ARG A 375 -22.86 0.60 -3.75
C ARG A 375 -22.38 2.02 -3.44
N TYR A 376 -21.30 2.45 -4.07
CA TYR A 376 -20.75 3.78 -3.95
C TYR A 376 -21.72 4.86 -4.48
N ILE A 377 -22.01 5.86 -3.64
CA ILE A 377 -23.01 6.91 -3.91
C ILE A 377 -22.34 8.26 -4.24
N GLY A 378 -21.12 8.52 -3.77
CA GLY A 378 -20.52 9.86 -3.76
C GLY A 378 -20.83 10.60 -2.46
N GLY A 379 -20.75 11.93 -2.47
CA GLY A 379 -21.09 12.78 -1.32
C GLY A 379 -19.91 13.40 -0.58
N HIS A 380 -18.69 13.28 -1.12
CA HIS A 380 -17.45 13.75 -0.48
C HIS A 380 -17.47 15.25 -0.16
N THR A 381 -18.05 16.04 -1.08
CA THR A 381 -18.16 17.49 -0.94
C THR A 381 -19.13 17.84 0.19
N GLU A 382 -20.30 17.22 0.19
CA GLU A 382 -21.39 17.39 1.15
C GLU A 382 -20.93 16.99 2.55
N LEU A 383 -20.29 15.81 2.68
CA LEU A 383 -19.80 15.30 3.95
C LEU A 383 -18.71 16.22 4.52
N CYS A 384 -17.74 16.62 3.70
CA CYS A 384 -16.66 17.53 4.11
C CYS A 384 -17.21 18.89 4.54
N GLY A 385 -18.10 19.49 3.75
CA GLY A 385 -18.74 20.76 4.07
C GLY A 385 -19.54 20.68 5.38
N PHE A 386 -20.34 19.62 5.53
CA PHE A 386 -21.14 19.39 6.73
C PHE A 386 -20.28 19.28 7.99
N VAL A 387 -19.26 18.42 7.98
CA VAL A 387 -18.35 18.25 9.14
C VAL A 387 -17.66 19.56 9.49
N LYS A 388 -17.18 20.30 8.48
CA LYS A 388 -16.50 21.58 8.67
C LYS A 388 -17.42 22.64 9.28
N SER A 389 -18.64 22.79 8.77
CA SER A 389 -19.63 23.75 9.29
C SER A 389 -20.01 23.49 10.76
N ARG A 390 -19.98 22.23 11.18
CA ARG A 390 -20.27 21.81 12.56
C ARG A 390 -19.05 21.87 13.47
N GLY A 391 -17.86 22.14 12.94
CA GLY A 391 -16.60 22.00 13.68
C GLY A 391 -16.37 20.57 14.18
N GLY A 392 -16.91 19.58 13.46
CA GLY A 392 -16.80 18.16 13.79
C GLY A 392 -15.41 17.61 13.48
N HIS A 393 -15.05 16.53 14.16
CA HIS A 393 -13.79 15.81 13.91
C HIS A 393 -13.99 14.54 13.11
N VAL A 394 -15.21 14.00 13.08
CA VAL A 394 -15.59 12.77 12.38
C VAL A 394 -16.88 13.02 11.62
N GLY A 395 -16.91 12.67 10.33
CA GLY A 395 -18.11 12.53 9.51
C GLY A 395 -18.34 11.07 9.19
N ILE A 396 -19.58 10.60 9.24
CA ILE A 396 -19.95 9.24 8.84
C ILE A 396 -21.12 9.34 7.89
N GLN A 397 -20.96 8.83 6.68
CA GLN A 397 -22.06 8.70 5.73
C GLN A 397 -22.70 7.32 5.88
N ILE A 398 -24.02 7.31 6.06
CA ILE A 398 -24.84 6.11 6.19
C ILE A 398 -25.97 6.17 5.18
N SER A 399 -26.50 5.02 4.77
CA SER A 399 -27.71 4.96 3.94
C SER A 399 -28.83 4.29 4.72
N ALA A 400 -30.03 4.86 4.69
CA ALA A 400 -31.16 4.48 5.55
C ALA A 400 -31.57 2.99 5.43
N ASP A 401 -31.50 2.42 4.23
CA ASP A 401 -31.84 1.01 3.97
C ASP A 401 -30.69 0.01 4.30
N ARG A 402 -29.48 0.51 4.61
CA ARG A 402 -28.26 -0.32 4.61
C ARG A 402 -27.48 -0.31 5.92
N MET A 403 -28.17 -0.10 7.03
CA MET A 403 -27.60 -0.18 8.40
C MET A 403 -27.07 -1.58 8.80
N SER A 404 -27.01 -2.55 7.88
CA SER A 404 -26.74 -3.96 8.14
C SER A 404 -25.39 -4.49 7.63
N SER A 405 -24.70 -3.82 6.70
CA SER A 405 -23.37 -4.26 6.23
C SER A 405 -22.26 -3.34 6.75
N GLU A 406 -21.51 -3.79 7.76
CA GLU A 406 -20.32 -3.08 8.27
C GLU A 406 -19.19 -2.93 7.22
N GLU A 407 -19.32 -3.62 6.08
CA GLU A 407 -18.35 -3.63 4.99
C GLU A 407 -18.46 -2.43 4.05
N ALA A 408 -19.59 -1.72 4.05
CA ALA A 408 -19.79 -0.48 3.31
C ALA A 408 -19.66 0.70 4.27
N TYR A 409 -18.54 1.43 4.18
CA TYR A 409 -18.25 2.56 5.05
C TYR A 409 -17.67 3.72 4.27
N ASP A 410 -18.05 4.91 4.72
CA ASP A 410 -17.54 6.18 4.23
C ASP A 410 -17.42 7.12 5.44
N ILE A 411 -16.17 7.40 5.82
CA ILE A 411 -15.84 8.06 7.08
C ILE A 411 -14.80 9.14 6.85
N LEU A 412 -15.16 10.38 7.17
CA LEU A 412 -14.26 11.52 7.15
C LEU A 412 -13.64 11.72 8.53
N PHE A 413 -12.33 11.88 8.62
CA PHE A 413 -11.62 12.27 9.83
C PHE A 413 -10.90 13.60 9.62
N SER A 414 -11.00 14.52 10.59
CA SER A 414 -10.00 15.59 10.68
C SER A 414 -8.62 14.98 10.97
N LEU A 415 -7.56 15.52 10.34
CA LEU A 415 -6.20 14.99 10.46
C LEU A 415 -5.69 15.06 11.91
N GLU A 416 -6.10 16.09 12.67
CA GLU A 416 -5.78 16.20 14.10
C GLU A 416 -6.38 15.05 14.90
N TYR A 417 -7.65 14.74 14.68
CA TYR A 417 -8.33 13.65 15.36
C TYR A 417 -7.78 12.29 14.92
N LEU A 418 -7.48 12.12 13.62
CA LEU A 418 -6.84 10.91 13.11
C LEU A 418 -5.49 10.66 13.81
N LYS A 419 -4.65 11.68 14.00
CA LYS A 419 -3.41 11.60 14.79
C LYS A 419 -3.63 11.22 16.26
N LYS A 420 -4.79 11.57 16.83
CA LYS A 420 -5.16 11.20 18.21
C LYS A 420 -5.58 9.74 18.30
N ILE A 421 -6.46 9.26 17.42
CA ILE A 421 -6.98 7.88 17.48
C ILE A 421 -5.94 6.84 17.07
N THR A 422 -5.07 7.16 16.09
CA THR A 422 -3.99 6.26 15.66
C THR A 422 -2.93 6.03 16.74
N LYS A 423 -2.85 6.90 17.76
CA LYS A 423 -2.02 6.68 18.95
C LYS A 423 -2.69 5.79 20.00
N GLN A 424 -4.00 5.54 19.87
CA GLN A 424 -4.83 4.79 20.81
C GLN A 424 -5.19 3.40 20.23
N ILE A 425 -4.24 2.75 19.57
CA ILE A 425 -4.41 1.39 19.01
C ILE A 425 -4.83 0.39 20.10
N ASP A 426 -4.45 0.63 21.35
CA ASP A 426 -4.85 -0.15 22.54
C ASP A 426 -6.34 -0.02 22.91
N LYS A 427 -7.10 0.84 22.22
CA LYS A 427 -8.56 0.95 22.35
C LYS A 427 -9.31 0.29 21.22
N LEU A 428 -8.62 -0.17 20.17
CA LEU A 428 -9.26 -0.93 19.11
C LEU A 428 -9.83 -2.22 19.68
N HIS A 429 -11.03 -2.54 19.20
CA HIS A 429 -11.77 -3.70 19.66
C HIS A 429 -11.68 -4.81 18.63
N PHE A 430 -11.21 -5.98 19.09
CA PHE A 430 -11.05 -7.17 18.26
C PHE A 430 -12.00 -8.26 18.71
N TYR A 431 -12.57 -8.98 17.75
CA TYR A 431 -13.31 -10.21 17.98
C TYR A 431 -12.77 -11.35 17.12
N MET A 432 -13.14 -12.57 17.49
CA MET A 432 -12.71 -13.79 16.83
C MET A 432 -13.77 -14.27 15.86
N ILE A 433 -13.37 -14.56 14.63
CA ILE A 433 -14.18 -15.26 13.65
C ILE A 433 -13.69 -16.70 13.60
N PRO A 434 -14.54 -17.70 13.95
CA PRO A 434 -14.18 -19.10 13.81
C PRO A 434 -13.94 -19.45 12.34
N ALA A 435 -12.81 -20.10 12.06
CA ALA A 435 -12.40 -20.52 10.72
C ALA A 435 -11.92 -21.97 10.72
N THR A 436 -11.95 -22.58 9.54
CA THR A 436 -11.40 -23.91 9.30
C THR A 436 -10.15 -23.74 8.45
N SER A 437 -8.98 -23.96 9.03
CA SER A 437 -7.71 -23.72 8.34
C SER A 437 -6.78 -24.92 8.46
N SER A 438 -6.34 -25.42 7.30
CA SER A 438 -5.23 -26.37 7.23
C SER A 438 -3.95 -25.69 7.69
N HIS A 439 -3.18 -26.38 8.52
CA HIS A 439 -1.95 -25.85 9.10
C HIS A 439 -0.93 -26.96 9.37
N VAL A 440 0.29 -26.56 9.70
CA VAL A 440 1.39 -27.46 10.00
C VAL A 440 1.80 -27.30 11.46
N GLU A 441 1.83 -28.41 12.21
CA GLU A 441 2.35 -28.45 13.58
C GLU A 441 3.57 -29.36 13.68
N LYS A 442 4.47 -29.06 14.62
CA LYS A 442 5.61 -29.91 14.92
C LYS A 442 5.28 -30.84 16.10
N ILE A 443 5.03 -32.10 15.81
CA ILE A 443 4.74 -33.15 16.79
C ILE A 443 5.89 -34.17 16.77
N ASP A 444 6.44 -34.50 17.93
CA ASP A 444 7.54 -35.48 18.06
C ASP A 444 8.76 -35.26 17.14
N LYS A 445 9.04 -33.98 16.85
CA LYS A 445 10.11 -33.48 15.97
C LYS A 445 9.84 -33.61 14.47
N GLU A 446 8.71 -34.19 14.07
CA GLU A 446 8.25 -34.23 12.68
C GLU A 446 7.22 -33.14 12.42
N TRP A 447 7.13 -32.70 11.17
CA TRP A 447 6.13 -31.73 10.74
C TRP A 447 4.93 -32.49 10.19
N ILE A 448 3.76 -32.25 10.78
CA ILE A 448 2.52 -32.91 10.42
C ILE A 448 1.56 -31.86 9.87
N GLU A 449 1.00 -32.14 8.70
CA GLU A 449 -0.09 -31.36 8.13
C GLU A 449 -1.41 -31.78 8.79
N VAL A 450 -2.13 -30.80 9.31
CA VAL A 450 -3.40 -30.97 10.01
C VAL A 450 -4.49 -30.37 9.14
N SER A 451 -5.38 -31.24 8.64
CA SER A 451 -6.54 -30.88 7.82
C SER A 451 -7.82 -31.12 8.62
N PRO A 452 -8.36 -30.08 9.29
CA PRO A 452 -9.51 -30.17 10.19
C PRO A 452 -10.84 -30.34 9.42
N SER A 453 -11.81 -31.04 10.02
CA SER A 453 -13.18 -31.17 9.48
C SER A 453 -14.19 -30.21 10.13
N SER A 454 -13.76 -29.46 11.13
CA SER A 454 -14.55 -28.47 11.88
C SER A 454 -13.67 -27.26 12.23
N PRO A 455 -14.25 -26.10 12.61
CA PRO A 455 -13.47 -24.92 12.96
C PRO A 455 -12.40 -25.23 14.02
N ASN A 456 -11.15 -24.95 13.67
CA ASN A 456 -9.95 -25.21 14.46
C ASN A 456 -9.03 -23.98 14.52
N ALA A 457 -9.48 -22.87 13.98
CA ALA A 457 -8.74 -21.65 13.83
C ALA A 457 -9.65 -20.48 14.19
N HIS A 458 -9.03 -19.39 14.60
CA HIS A 458 -9.73 -18.15 14.85
C HIS A 458 -8.95 -17.02 14.20
N GLU A 459 -9.68 -16.23 13.44
CA GLU A 459 -9.19 -15.05 12.75
C GLU A 459 -9.56 -13.82 13.57
N PHE A 460 -8.68 -12.83 13.56
CA PHE A 460 -8.93 -11.56 14.24
C PHE A 460 -9.62 -10.61 13.30
N TYR A 461 -10.75 -10.05 13.74
CA TYR A 461 -11.44 -9.00 13.02
C TYR A 461 -11.59 -7.76 13.90
N CYS A 462 -11.36 -6.60 13.30
CA CYS A 462 -11.58 -5.29 13.86
C CYS A 462 -12.37 -4.45 12.86
N SER A 463 -13.50 -3.91 13.32
CA SER A 463 -14.32 -2.97 12.54
C SER A 463 -13.72 -1.57 12.57
N ILE A 464 -13.78 -0.83 11.47
CA ILE A 464 -13.36 0.57 11.41
C ILE A 464 -14.10 1.42 12.45
N TYR A 465 -15.36 1.08 12.76
CA TYR A 465 -16.17 1.78 13.76
C TYR A 465 -15.70 1.59 15.21
N SER A 466 -14.71 0.73 15.47
CA SER A 466 -14.18 0.51 16.82
C SER A 466 -13.62 1.78 17.48
N PHE A 467 -13.24 2.80 16.70
CA PHE A 467 -12.81 4.10 17.24
C PHE A 467 -13.94 4.82 18.01
N LEU A 468 -15.22 4.55 17.71
CA LEU A 468 -16.37 5.21 18.31
C LEU A 468 -16.42 5.02 19.83
N SER A 469 -15.90 3.90 20.32
CA SER A 469 -15.74 3.64 21.77
C SER A 469 -14.93 4.70 22.51
N SER A 470 -14.08 5.44 21.79
CA SER A 470 -13.19 6.48 22.31
C SER A 470 -13.56 7.90 21.88
N CYS A 471 -14.63 8.04 21.09
CA CYS A 471 -15.07 9.29 20.50
C CYS A 471 -16.14 9.96 21.37
N SER A 472 -16.11 11.29 21.46
CA SER A 472 -17.22 12.01 22.08
C SER A 472 -18.30 12.32 21.05
N VAL A 473 -19.57 12.12 21.42
CA VAL A 473 -20.70 12.20 20.50
C VAL A 473 -20.82 13.57 19.81
N GLY A 474 -20.45 14.64 20.51
CA GLY A 474 -20.47 16.00 19.96
C GLY A 474 -19.47 16.25 18.84
N GLU A 475 -18.44 15.40 18.72
CA GLU A 475 -17.42 15.49 17.67
C GLU A 475 -17.79 14.71 16.40
N VAL A 476 -18.88 13.92 16.44
CA VAL A 476 -19.35 13.08 15.34
C VAL A 476 -20.50 13.75 14.61
N CYS A 477 -20.39 13.78 13.29
CA CYS A 477 -21.42 14.21 12.35
C CYS A 477 -21.87 12.99 11.53
N VAL A 478 -23.17 12.81 11.37
CA VAL A 478 -23.76 11.69 10.62
C VAL A 478 -24.54 12.24 9.43
N MET A 479 -24.17 11.83 8.22
CA MET A 479 -24.90 12.16 7.00
C MET A 479 -25.70 10.94 6.56
N GLU A 480 -27.03 11.04 6.58
CA GLU A 480 -27.95 9.98 6.20
C GLU A 480 -28.42 10.19 4.77
N ILE A 481 -28.12 9.21 3.91
CA ILE A 481 -28.58 9.16 2.53
C ILE A 481 -29.95 8.49 2.49
N THR A 482 -30.94 9.24 2.02
CA THR A 482 -32.31 8.79 1.77
C THR A 482 -32.52 8.56 0.27
N GLU A 483 -33.39 7.59 -0.07
CA GLU A 483 -33.84 7.40 -1.46
C GLU A 483 -34.84 8.47 -1.90
#